data_AF-A0A7X8IN52-F1
#
_entry.id   AF-A0A7X8IN52-F1
#
_cell.length_a   1.000
_cell.length_b   1.000
_cell.length_c   1.000
_cell.angle_alpha   90.00
_cell.angle_beta   90.00
_cell.angle_gamma   90.00
#
_symmetry.space_group_name_H-M   'P 1'
#
loop_
_entity.id
_entity.type
_entity.pdbx_description
1 polymer ?
#
loop_
_entity_poly.entity_id
_entity_poly.type
_entity_poly.pdbx_seq_one_letter_code
_entity_poly.pdbx_strand_id
1 'polypeptide(L)'
;MKVSNAVSTSFCTRVQKDVETALDTLIPWNGPYTHTEGNAAAHIKASLVGGSQTLFIDQGQLALGTWQGVFLAEFDGPRQRQVWVKIRSDS
;
A
#
# COMPACT_ATOMS: atom_id res chain seq x y z
N MET A 1 0.11 15.01 -6.79
CA MET A 1 0.67 13.64 -6.87
C MET A 1 -0.36 12.68 -6.26
N LYS A 2 -0.96 11.76 -7.03
CA LYS A 2 -1.89 10.77 -6.47
C LYS A 2 -1.07 9.58 -6.04
N VAL A 3 -1.08 9.29 -4.75
CA VAL A 3 -0.36 8.16 -4.19
C VAL A 3 -1.39 7.16 -3.69
N SER A 4 -1.45 6.02 -4.36
CA SER A 4 -2.32 4.89 -4.05
C SER A 4 -1.45 3.65 -4.11
N ASN A 5 -1.26 2.98 -2.98
CA ASN A 5 -0.27 1.90 -2.85
C ASN A 5 -0.96 0.57 -2.60
N ALA A 6 -0.34 -0.53 -3.03
CA ALA A 6 -0.81 -1.88 -2.73
C ALA A 6 0.21 -2.58 -1.82
N VAL A 7 -0.23 -3.02 -0.64
CA VAL A 7 0.55 -3.84 0.30
C VAL A 7 0.07 -5.27 0.21
N SER A 8 0.99 -6.24 0.21
CA SER A 8 0.67 -7.65 0.37
C SER A 8 1.23 -8.18 1.68
N THR A 9 0.37 -8.36 2.70
CA THR A 9 0.80 -9.00 3.95
C THR A 9 -0.27 -9.87 4.59
N SER A 10 -1.56 -9.48 4.58
CA SER A 10 -2.63 -10.30 5.18
C SER A 10 -4.05 -9.88 4.83
N PHE A 11 -5.00 -10.83 4.86
CA PHE A 11 -6.45 -10.56 4.91
C PHE A 11 -6.95 -10.18 6.32
N CYS A 12 -6.11 -10.28 7.35
CA CYS A 12 -6.49 -9.99 8.73
C CYS A 12 -6.52 -8.46 8.99
N THR A 13 -7.68 -7.94 9.34
CA THR A 13 -7.88 -6.52 9.67
C THR A 13 -7.02 -6.05 10.84
N ARG A 14 -6.70 -6.94 11.79
CA ARG A 14 -5.81 -6.62 12.92
C ARG A 14 -4.38 -6.40 12.44
N VAL A 15 -3.86 -7.27 11.57
CA VAL A 15 -2.52 -7.10 10.98
C VAL A 15 -2.45 -5.81 10.16
N GLN A 16 -3.51 -5.48 9.42
CA GLN A 16 -3.58 -4.20 8.70
C GLN A 16 -3.47 -3.02 9.66
N LYS A 17 -4.16 -3.07 10.81
CA LYS A 17 -4.10 -2.02 11.83
C LYS A 17 -2.74 -1.95 12.53
N ASP A 18 -2.10 -3.08 12.77
CA ASP A 18 -0.76 -3.14 13.35
C ASP A 18 0.26 -2.51 12.39
N VAL A 19 0.16 -2.79 11.08
CA VAL A 19 1.00 -2.17 10.04
C VAL A 19 0.77 -0.65 9.98
N GLU A 20 -0.50 -0.20 9.97
CA GLU A 20 -0.84 1.23 10.01
C GLU A 20 -0.21 1.91 11.22
N THR A 21 -0.37 1.32 12.41
CA THR A 21 0.15 1.86 13.68
C THR A 21 1.68 1.90 13.70
N ALA A 22 2.34 0.86 13.19
CA ALA A 22 3.79 0.80 13.07
C ALA A 22 4.31 1.89 12.11
N LEU A 23 3.66 2.07 10.96
CA LEU A 23 4.03 3.11 9.99
C LEU A 23 3.80 4.52 10.56
N ASP A 24 2.73 4.75 11.31
CA ASP A 24 2.48 6.03 11.99
C ASP A 24 3.51 6.33 13.08
N THR A 25 3.99 5.28 13.77
CA THR A 25 5.03 5.41 14.79
C THR A 25 6.39 5.72 14.16
N LEU A 26 6.75 5.02 13.08
CA LEU A 26 8.02 5.20 12.38
C LEU A 26 8.07 6.53 11.61
N ILE A 27 6.94 6.93 11.03
CA ILE A 27 6.82 8.10 10.15
C ILE A 27 5.64 8.96 10.67
N PRO A 28 5.85 9.74 11.74
CA PRO A 28 4.80 10.55 12.34
C PRO A 28 4.38 11.66 11.38
N TRP A 29 3.13 12.12 11.48
CA TRP A 29 2.63 13.23 10.68
C TRP A 29 3.33 14.56 10.96
N ASN A 30 3.67 14.82 12.23
CA ASN A 30 4.31 16.05 12.69
C ASN A 30 5.82 15.83 12.89
N GLY A 31 6.52 15.52 11.81
CA GLY A 31 7.99 15.43 11.78
C GLY A 31 8.64 16.73 11.26
N PRO A 32 9.98 16.84 11.35
CA PRO A 32 10.73 17.97 10.79
C PRO A 32 10.84 17.86 9.25
N TYR A 33 9.70 17.78 8.58
CA TYR A 33 9.62 17.66 7.13
C TYR A 33 9.64 19.03 6.47
N THR A 34 10.35 19.14 5.34
CA THR A 34 10.42 20.38 4.55
C THR A 34 9.23 20.57 3.61
N HIS A 35 8.43 19.51 3.38
CA HIS A 35 7.28 19.56 2.49
C HIS A 35 6.09 20.25 3.17
N THR A 36 5.60 21.33 2.55
CA THR A 36 4.67 22.28 3.20
C THR A 36 3.19 21.93 3.06
N GLU A 37 2.82 20.98 2.20
CA GLU A 37 1.41 20.59 2.00
C GLU A 37 0.84 19.76 3.18
N GLY A 38 1.69 19.40 4.16
CA GLY A 38 1.26 18.71 5.38
C GLY A 38 1.10 17.19 5.25
N ASN A 39 1.37 16.61 4.08
CA ASN A 39 1.26 15.17 3.81
C ASN A 39 2.60 14.48 3.54
N ALA A 40 3.71 15.05 4.01
CA ALA A 40 5.06 14.51 3.85
C ALA A 40 5.16 13.05 4.33
N ALA A 41 4.55 12.75 5.49
CA ALA A 41 4.49 11.40 6.04
C ALA A 41 3.82 10.40 5.08
N ALA A 42 2.76 10.81 4.39
CA ALA A 42 2.06 9.97 3.42
C ALA A 42 2.95 9.62 2.22
N HIS A 43 3.74 10.59 1.72
CA HIS A 43 4.72 10.37 0.65
C HIS A 43 5.80 9.37 1.05
N ILE A 44 6.31 9.48 2.29
CA ILE A 44 7.35 8.58 2.79
C ILE A 44 6.80 7.16 2.98
N LYS A 45 5.64 7.01 3.64
CA LYS A 45 4.97 5.71 3.83
C LYS A 45 4.71 5.01 2.50
N ALA A 46 4.25 5.78 1.52
CA ALA A 46 4.02 5.25 0.18
C ALA A 46 5.28 4.79 -0.52
N SER A 47 6.36 5.54 -0.39
CA SER A 47 7.65 5.18 -1.00
C SER A 47 8.22 3.90 -0.38
N LEU A 48 8.00 3.70 0.93
CA LEU A 48 8.42 2.47 1.63
C LEU A 48 7.59 1.24 1.25
N VAL A 49 6.29 1.43 1.06
CA VAL A 49 5.38 0.34 0.70
C VAL A 49 5.48 -0.05 -0.78
N GLY A 50 5.68 0.94 -1.65
CA GLY A 50 5.67 0.77 -3.10
C GLY A 50 4.29 1.04 -3.73
N GLY A 51 4.31 1.62 -4.93
CA GLY A 51 3.09 2.01 -5.67
C GLY A 51 2.46 0.92 -6.54
N SER A 52 3.09 -0.26 -6.65
CA SER A 52 2.61 -1.37 -7.48
C SER A 52 3.10 -2.71 -6.96
N GLN A 53 2.37 -3.78 -7.24
CA GLN A 53 2.78 -5.16 -6.96
C GLN A 53 2.61 -6.02 -8.20
N THR A 54 3.54 -6.96 -8.40
CA THR A 54 3.44 -8.01 -9.42
C THR A 54 3.01 -9.29 -8.73
N LEU A 55 1.93 -9.89 -9.25
CA LEU A 55 1.36 -11.13 -8.73
C LEU A 55 1.37 -12.15 -9.87
N PHE A 56 1.77 -13.38 -9.56
CA PHE A 56 1.65 -14.48 -10.50
C PHE A 56 0.21 -14.99 -10.54
N ILE A 57 -0.19 -15.50 -11.70
CA ILE A 57 -1.46 -16.18 -11.90
C ILE A 57 -1.14 -17.62 -12.25
N ASP A 58 -1.62 -18.56 -11.45
CA ASP A 58 -1.49 -20.00 -11.71
C ASP A 58 -2.88 -20.63 -11.73
N GLN A 59 -3.13 -21.45 -12.75
CA GLN A 59 -4.44 -22.10 -12.99
C GLN A 59 -5.65 -21.16 -12.89
N GLY A 60 -5.49 -19.92 -13.35
CA GLY A 60 -6.55 -18.90 -13.32
C GLY A 60 -6.78 -18.23 -11.96
N GLN A 61 -5.94 -18.49 -10.96
CA GLN A 61 -6.00 -17.88 -9.63
C GLN A 61 -4.73 -17.09 -9.33
N LEU A 62 -4.83 -16.05 -8.51
CA LEU A 62 -3.64 -15.36 -8.00
C LEU A 62 -2.85 -16.34 -7.12
N ALA A 63 -1.57 -16.53 -7.42
CA ALA A 63 -0.67 -17.40 -6.67
C ALA A 63 -0.25 -16.72 -5.36
N LEU A 64 -1.17 -16.67 -4.41
CA LEU A 64 -0.98 -16.14 -3.06
C LEU A 64 -0.89 -17.31 -2.07
N GLY A 65 -0.05 -17.16 -1.05
CA GLY A 65 -0.06 -18.07 0.10
C GLY A 65 -1.35 -17.97 0.90
N THR A 66 -1.65 -18.99 1.72
CA THR A 66 -2.88 -19.10 2.52
C THR A 66 -3.27 -17.84 3.29
N TRP A 67 -2.27 -17.08 3.76
CA TRP A 67 -2.46 -15.89 4.58
C TRP A 67 -2.11 -14.58 3.86
N GLN A 68 -1.75 -14.61 2.58
CA GLN A 68 -1.41 -13.42 1.82
C GLN A 68 -2.67 -12.82 1.21
N GLY A 69 -2.92 -11.55 1.51
CA GLY A 69 -3.95 -10.74 0.85
C GLY A 69 -3.31 -9.54 0.16
N VAL A 70 -4.06 -8.90 -0.74
CA VAL A 70 -3.67 -7.67 -1.42
C VAL A 70 -4.66 -6.59 -1.01
N PHE A 71 -4.17 -5.46 -0.50
CA PHE A 71 -5.02 -4.34 -0.12
C PHE A 71 -4.44 -3.01 -0.55
N LEU A 72 -5.33 -2.02 -0.75
CA LEU A 72 -4.97 -0.64 -1.04
C LEU A 72 -4.64 0.07 0.27
N ALA A 73 -3.39 0.50 0.43
CA ALA A 73 -2.94 1.32 1.55
C ALA A 73 -3.11 2.80 1.20
N GLU A 74 -4.08 3.44 1.86
CA GLU A 74 -4.36 4.87 1.81
C GLU A 74 -3.61 5.57 2.96
N PHE A 75 -2.81 6.59 2.63
CA PHE A 75 -2.03 7.34 3.62
C PHE A 75 -2.36 8.83 3.67
N ASP A 76 -3.24 9.33 2.81
CA ASP A 76 -3.63 10.74 2.69
C ASP A 76 -5.12 10.85 2.33
N GLY A 77 -5.96 10.11 3.05
CA GLY A 77 -7.41 10.05 2.85
C GLY A 77 -8.20 11.08 3.69
N PRO A 78 -9.53 11.17 3.51
CA PRO A 78 -10.34 10.40 2.56
C PRO A 78 -10.28 10.98 1.15
N ARG A 79 -10.00 10.16 0.14
CA ARG A 79 -9.92 10.58 -1.26
C ARG A 79 -10.43 9.50 -2.20
N GLN A 80 -10.90 9.90 -3.38
CA GLN A 80 -11.19 8.97 -4.45
C GLN A 80 -9.88 8.47 -5.08
N ARG A 81 -9.67 7.15 -5.07
CA ARG A 81 -8.48 6.50 -5.62
C ARG A 81 -8.82 5.68 -6.86
N GLN A 82 -7.80 5.44 -7.67
CA GLN A 82 -7.86 4.59 -8.86
C GLN A 82 -6.80 3.50 -8.71
N VAL A 83 -7.14 2.28 -9.09
CA VAL A 83 -6.21 1.14 -9.13
C VAL A 83 -6.20 0.63 -10.56
N TRP A 84 -5.00 0.47 -11.11
CA TRP A 84 -4.81 -0.07 -12.45
C TRP A 84 -4.34 -1.51 -12.35
N VAL A 85 -4.95 -2.39 -13.14
CA VAL A 85 -4.59 -3.80 -13.21
C VAL A 85 -4.24 -4.13 -14.66
N LYS A 86 -3.07 -4.71 -14.87
CA LYS A 86 -2.63 -5.21 -16.18
C LYS A 86 -2.29 -6.69 -16.05
N ILE A 87 -2.95 -7.50 -16.85
CA ILE A 87 -2.66 -8.93 -16.98
C ILE A 87 -1.74 -9.10 -18.20
N ARG A 88 -0.66 -9.87 -18.04
CA ARG A 88 0.27 -10.23 -19.12
C ARG A 88 0.45 -11.74 -19.11
N SER A 89 0.44 -12.36 -20.29
CA SER A 89 0.83 -13.76 -20.44
C SER A 89 2.34 -13.86 -20.52
N ASP A 90 2.87 -14.96 -19.99
CA ASP A 90 4.23 -15.38 -20.27
C ASP A 90 4.24 -15.89 -21.72
N SER A 91 4.90 -15.14 -22.60
CA SER A 91 5.01 -15.42 -24.03
C SER A 91 5.87 -16.63 -24.33
#